data_AF-A0A6J4UDW0-F1
#
_entry.id   AF-A0A6J4UDW0-F1
#
_cell.length_a   1.000
_cell.length_b   1.000
_cell.length_c   1.000
_cell.angle_alpha   90.00
_cell.angle_beta   90.00
_cell.angle_gamma   90.00
#
_symmetry.space_group_name_H-M   'P 1'
#
loop_
_entity.id
_entity.type
_entity.pdbx_description
1 polymer ?
#
loop_
_entity_poly.entity_id
_entity_poly.type
_entity_poly.pdbx_seq_one_letter_code
_entity_poly.pdbx_strand_id
1 'polypeptide(L)'
;MSTPIETFDWPRRDAIPDTPRCARCDAALALRFGWCSGCRAAYCLPCGRSHFCRPGCPANGCLAGFCVRLVENGHLSETWGLPPE
;
A
#
# COMPACT_ATOMS: atom_id res chain seq x y z
N MET A 1 -35.93 -20.93 -0.91
CA MET A 1 -34.56 -21.01 -1.48
C MET A 1 -33.98 -19.62 -1.38
N SER A 2 -33.17 -19.37 -0.34
CA SER A 2 -32.66 -18.03 -0.02
C SER A 2 -31.43 -17.75 -0.87
N THR A 3 -31.49 -16.73 -1.71
CA THR A 3 -30.36 -16.19 -2.47
C THR A 3 -29.23 -15.79 -1.51
N PRO A 4 -27.97 -16.21 -1.75
CA PRO A 4 -26.85 -15.65 -1.02
C PRO A 4 -26.76 -14.17 -1.38
N ILE A 5 -26.72 -13.32 -0.35
CA ILE A 5 -26.42 -11.90 -0.50
C ILE A 5 -24.96 -11.87 -0.93
N GLU A 6 -24.72 -11.74 -2.24
CA GLU A 6 -23.40 -11.38 -2.75
C GLU A 6 -23.04 -10.05 -2.08
N THR A 7 -22.16 -10.13 -1.08
CA THR A 7 -21.52 -8.97 -0.47
C THR A 7 -20.94 -8.15 -1.61
N PHE A 8 -21.62 -7.06 -1.93
CA PHE A 8 -21.18 -6.06 -2.88
C PHE A 8 -19.94 -5.43 -2.25
N ASP A 9 -18.79 -6.04 -2.52
CA ASP A 9 -17.48 -5.59 -2.05
C ASP A 9 -17.15 -4.32 -2.82
N TRP A 10 -17.66 -3.19 -2.30
CA TRP A 10 -17.15 -1.87 -2.66
C TRP A 10 -15.63 -1.98 -2.65
N PRO A 11 -14.90 -1.68 -3.74
CA PRO A 11 -13.46 -1.79 -3.72
C PRO A 11 -12.97 -0.86 -2.61
N ARG A 12 -12.52 -1.46 -1.49
CA ARG A 12 -11.89 -0.74 -0.39
C ARG A 12 -10.85 0.13 -1.06
N ARG A 13 -10.96 1.45 -0.91
CA ARG A 13 -10.06 2.41 -1.58
C ARG A 13 -8.58 2.17 -1.21
N ASP A 14 -8.35 1.33 -0.20
CA ASP A 14 -7.06 0.83 0.28
C ASP A 14 -6.94 -0.71 0.23
N ALA A 15 -7.57 -1.39 -0.74
CA ALA A 15 -7.45 -2.85 -0.89
C ALA A 15 -6.00 -3.22 -1.23
N ILE A 16 -5.26 -3.63 -0.20
CA ILE A 16 -3.92 -4.19 -0.34
C ILE A 16 -4.07 -5.58 -0.99
N PRO A 17 -3.33 -5.88 -2.08
CA PRO A 17 -3.44 -7.15 -2.76
C PRO A 17 -2.85 -8.30 -1.93
N ASP A 18 -3.48 -9.48 -2.00
CA ASP A 18 -3.06 -10.70 -1.28
C ASP A 18 -1.72 -11.25 -1.77
N THR A 19 -1.38 -11.04 -3.05
CA THR A 19 -0.10 -11.41 -3.66
C THR A 19 0.62 -10.15 -4.19
N PRO A 20 1.17 -9.31 -3.29
CA PRO A 20 1.76 -8.04 -3.69
C PRO A 20 3.07 -8.24 -4.45
N ARG A 21 3.27 -7.42 -5.50
CA ARG A 21 4.55 -7.32 -6.22
C ARG A 21 5.06 -5.89 -6.16
N CYS A 22 6.37 -5.73 -6.08
CA CYS A 22 6.99 -4.42 -6.05
C CYS A 22 6.79 -3.71 -7.40
N ALA A 23 6.12 -2.55 -7.40
CA ALA A 23 5.88 -1.78 -8.62
C ALA A 23 7.14 -1.23 -9.29
N ARG A 24 8.31 -1.32 -8.64
CA ARG A 24 9.60 -0.85 -9.19
C ARG A 24 10.49 -1.99 -9.71
N CYS A 25 10.65 -3.06 -8.93
CA CYS A 25 11.57 -4.15 -9.27
C CYS A 25 10.87 -5.48 -9.57
N ASP A 26 9.53 -5.51 -9.54
CA ASP A 26 8.68 -6.67 -9.82
C ASP A 26 8.90 -7.90 -8.91
N ALA A 27 9.71 -7.74 -7.85
CA ALA A 27 9.90 -8.77 -6.84
C ALA A 27 8.58 -9.11 -6.13
N ALA A 28 8.35 -10.41 -5.90
CA ALA A 28 7.27 -10.87 -5.03
C ALA A 28 7.52 -10.37 -3.60
N LEU A 29 6.47 -9.86 -2.97
CA LEU A 29 6.54 -9.29 -1.63
C LEU A 29 6.01 -10.28 -0.61
N ALA A 30 6.71 -10.38 0.52
CA ALA A 30 6.32 -11.22 1.65
C ALA A 30 5.23 -10.53 2.49
N LEU A 31 5.00 -11.03 3.71
CA LEU A 31 4.03 -10.47 4.67
C LEU A 31 4.34 -9.02 5.10
N ARG A 32 5.54 -8.51 4.80
CA ARG A 32 6.01 -7.18 5.19
C ARG A 32 6.52 -6.39 3.98
N PHE A 33 5.90 -5.26 3.67
CA PHE A 33 6.24 -4.43 2.51
C PHE A 33 5.73 -3.00 2.66
N GLY A 34 6.04 -2.12 1.72
CA GLY A 34 5.55 -0.74 1.70
C GLY A 34 4.35 -0.56 0.78
N TRP A 35 3.37 0.23 1.21
CA TRP A 35 2.19 0.60 0.42
C TRP A 35 2.06 2.12 0.28
N CYS A 36 1.86 2.58 -0.95
CA CYS A 36 1.52 3.97 -1.24
C CYS A 36 0.02 4.06 -1.56
N SER A 37 -0.80 4.58 -0.65
CA SER A 37 -2.25 4.73 -0.87
C SER A 37 -2.58 5.65 -2.06
N GLY A 38 -1.76 6.68 -2.32
CA GLY A 38 -1.98 7.57 -3.46
C GLY A 38 -1.73 6.91 -4.81
N CYS A 39 -0.64 6.14 -4.93
CA CYS A 39 -0.33 5.40 -6.15
C CYS A 39 -1.06 4.05 -6.25
N ARG A 40 -1.64 3.57 -5.14
CA ARG A 40 -2.21 2.23 -4.97
C ARG A 40 -1.24 1.14 -5.41
N ALA A 41 0.00 1.25 -4.93
CA ALA A 41 1.11 0.41 -5.35
C ALA A 41 1.91 -0.12 -4.15
N ALA A 42 2.31 -1.38 -4.25
CA ALA A 42 3.18 -2.04 -3.29
C ALA A 42 4.66 -1.90 -3.70
N TYR A 43 5.54 -1.79 -2.71
CA TYR A 43 6.98 -1.66 -2.88
C TYR A 43 7.71 -2.53 -1.87
N CYS A 44 8.82 -3.16 -2.25
CA CYS A 44 9.73 -3.70 -1.24
C CYS A 44 10.30 -2.55 -0.39
N LEU A 45 10.73 -2.84 0.84
CA LEU A 45 11.19 -1.80 1.76
C LEU A 45 12.28 -0.89 1.16
N PRO A 46 13.32 -1.39 0.46
CA PRO A 46 14.32 -0.53 -0.18
C PRO A 46 13.71 0.38 -1.28
N CYS A 47 12.84 -0.17 -2.12
CA CYS A 47 12.19 0.61 -3.19
C CYS A 47 11.21 1.65 -2.62
N GLY A 48 10.48 1.29 -1.56
CA GLY A 48 9.53 2.17 -0.89
C GLY A 48 10.21 3.33 -0.17
N ARG A 49 11.38 3.11 0.44
CA ARG A 49 12.21 4.18 1.03
C ARG A 49 12.70 5.18 -0.01
N SER A 50 12.91 4.72 -1.25
CA SER A 50 13.29 5.56 -2.39
C SER A 50 12.09 6.17 -3.13
N HIS A 51 10.85 5.87 -2.70
CA HIS A 51 9.65 6.34 -3.38
C HIS A 51 9.17 7.67 -2.78
N PHE A 52 9.21 8.72 -3.60
CA PHE A 52 8.86 10.06 -3.18
C PHE A 52 7.52 10.50 -3.77
N CYS A 53 6.83 11.36 -3.01
CA CYS A 53 5.60 12.00 -3.45
C CYS A 53 5.83 12.88 -4.68
N ARG A 54 4.88 12.84 -5.62
CA ARG A 54 4.81 13.78 -6.75
C ARG A 54 3.95 14.99 -6.41
N PRO A 55 4.08 16.12 -7.15
CA PRO A 55 3.12 17.22 -7.07
C PRO A 55 1.70 16.68 -7.34
N GLY A 56 0.84 16.70 -6.31
CA GLY A 56 -0.51 16.12 -6.35
C GLY A 56 -0.77 14.99 -5.35
N CYS A 57 0.27 14.35 -4.81
CA CYS A 57 0.11 13.35 -3.75
C CYS A 57 -0.54 13.89 -2.46
N PRO A 58 -0.26 15.13 -1.99
CA PRO A 58 -0.93 15.67 -0.79
C PRO A 58 -2.45 15.80 -0.92
N ALA A 59 -2.96 16.09 -2.12
CA ALA A 59 -4.40 16.12 -2.38
C ALA A 59 -5.06 14.74 -2.26
N ASN A 60 -4.27 13.67 -2.34
CA ASN A 60 -4.70 12.28 -2.12
C ASN A 60 -4.40 11.78 -0.71
N GLY A 61 -4.07 12.70 0.22
CA GLY A 61 -3.84 12.38 1.63
C GLY A 61 -2.44 11.87 1.97
N CYS A 62 -1.47 11.91 1.05
CA CYS A 62 -0.09 11.52 1.34
C CYS A 62 0.67 12.59 2.11
N LEU A 63 1.49 12.18 3.07
CA LEU A 63 2.44 13.06 3.76
C LEU A 63 3.76 13.17 2.96
N ALA A 64 4.17 14.38 2.61
CA ALA A 64 5.42 14.63 1.89
C ALA A 64 6.62 14.06 2.66
N GLY A 65 7.49 13.31 1.97
CA GLY A 65 8.61 12.58 2.59
C GLY A 65 8.26 11.22 3.20
N PHE A 66 6.96 10.91 3.39
CA PHE A 66 6.48 9.66 3.97
C PHE A 66 5.40 9.02 3.09
N CYS A 67 5.63 8.98 1.78
CA CYS A 67 4.61 8.55 0.82
C CYS A 67 4.21 7.06 0.96
N VAL A 68 5.08 6.25 1.56
CA VAL A 68 4.90 4.80 1.71
C VAL A 68 4.73 4.47 3.18
N ARG A 69 3.68 3.72 3.51
CA ARG A 69 3.41 3.18 4.85
C ARG A 69 3.72 1.69 4.88
N LEU A 70 4.12 1.19 6.04
CA LEU A 70 4.38 -0.23 6.22
C LEU A 70 3.07 -1.02 6.17
N VAL A 71 3.05 -2.11 5.40
CA VAL A 71 2.10 -3.20 5.54
C VAL A 71 2.80 -4.35 6.23
N GLU A 72 2.16 -4.91 7.26
CA GLU A 72 2.64 -6.08 7.96
C GLU A 72 1.47 -7.02 8.25
N ASN A 73 1.58 -8.27 7.81
CA ASN A 73 0.52 -9.28 7.92
C ASN A 73 -0.82 -8.81 7.35
N GLY A 74 -0.80 -8.05 6.25
CA GLY A 74 -2.00 -7.49 5.62
C GLY A 74 -2.56 -6.22 6.28
N HIS A 75 -1.96 -5.76 7.39
CA HIS A 75 -2.39 -4.54 8.07
C HIS A 75 -1.52 -3.36 7.68
N LEU A 76 -2.17 -2.26 7.24
CA LEU A 76 -1.50 -1.00 6.98
C LEU A 76 -1.21 -0.27 8.30
N SER A 77 0.06 -0.01 8.58
CA SER A 77 0.52 0.70 9.78
C SER A 77 -0.06 2.11 9.84
N GLU A 78 -0.62 2.53 10.97
CA GLU A 78 -1.10 3.90 11.23
C GLU A 78 0.03 4.94 11.22
N THR A 79 1.27 4.50 11.45
CA THR A 79 2.44 5.37 11.39
C THR A 79 2.83 5.65 9.94
N TRP A 80 3.14 6.91 9.66
CA TRP A 80 3.64 7.33 8.36
C TRP A 80 5.11 6.95 8.17
N GLY A 81 5.43 6.46 6.97
CA GLY A 81 6.79 6.05 6.60
C GLY A 81 7.06 4.56 6.77
N LEU A 82 8.27 4.18 6.38
CA LEU A 82 8.82 2.85 6.60
C LEU A 82 9.80 2.89 7.77
N PRO A 83 9.84 1.84 8.62
CA PRO A 83 10.78 1.80 9.73
C PRO A 83 12.23 1.83 9.23
N PRO A 84 13.17 2.36 10.04
CA PRO A 84 14.60 2.20 9.78
C PRO A 84 14.97 0.71 9.78
N GLU A 85 16.07 0.38 9.09
CA GLU A 85 16.66 -0.97 9.08
C GLU A 85 17.39 -1.27 10.39
#